data_AF-A0A2L2YLJ4-F1
#
_entry.id   AF-A0A2L2YLJ4-F1
#
_cell.length_a   1.000
_cell.length_b   1.000
_cell.length_c   1.000
_cell.angle_alpha   90.00
_cell.angle_beta   90.00
_cell.angle_gamma   90.00
#
_symmetry.space_group_name_H-M   'P 1'
#
loop_
_entity.id
_entity.type
_entity.pdbx_description
1 polymer ?
#
loop_
_entity_poly.entity_id
_entity_poly.type
_entity_poly.pdbx_seq_one_letter_code
_entity_poly.pdbx_strand_id
1 'polypeptide(L)'
;QKRMLETLDLIWRSIPDTYVNPFELMNILYEGRYFVKKESVSLTQEEYAKSEILGYNNIANPRSLKHLCRCEIRHCLAKNHQLPNGVHALIMPSELKSFLLLER
;
A
#
# COMPACT_ATOMS: atom_id res chain seq x y z
N GLN A 1 -14.64 -8.11 -4.31
CA GLN A 1 -14.38 -6.64 -4.37
C GLN A 1 -13.77 -6.09 -3.07
N LYS A 2 -14.42 -6.12 -1.89
CA LYS A 2 -13.89 -5.53 -0.62
C LYS A 2 -12.44 -5.92 -0.27
N ARG A 3 -12.11 -7.22 -0.25
CA ARG A 3 -10.75 -7.71 0.09
C ARG A 3 -9.66 -7.20 -0.85
N MET A 4 -9.98 -6.97 -2.11
CA MET A 4 -9.01 -6.50 -3.09
C MET A 4 -8.70 -5.01 -2.90
N LEU A 5 -9.70 -4.20 -2.56
CA LEU A 5 -9.47 -2.80 -2.21
C LEU A 5 -8.64 -2.68 -0.93
N GLU A 6 -8.86 -3.58 0.06
CA GLU A 6 -8.02 -3.66 1.26
C GLU A 6 -6.57 -4.04 0.92
N THR A 7 -6.36 -5.03 0.03
CA THR A 7 -5.01 -5.38 -0.46
C THR A 7 -4.34 -4.23 -1.20
N LEU A 8 -5.06 -3.56 -2.11
CA LEU A 8 -4.56 -2.40 -2.84
C LEU A 8 -4.21 -1.24 -1.90
N ASP A 9 -5.03 -0.98 -0.88
CA ASP A 9 -4.74 0.01 0.16
C ASP A 9 -3.43 -0.33 0.89
N LEU A 10 -3.24 -1.58 1.31
CA LEU A 10 -2.01 -2.02 1.98
C LEU A 10 -0.76 -1.87 1.10
N ILE A 11 -0.86 -2.22 -0.19
CA ILE A 11 0.21 -2.06 -1.17
C ILE A 11 0.52 -0.57 -1.34
N TRP A 12 -0.49 0.25 -1.61
CA TRP A 12 -0.38 1.69 -1.80
C TRP A 12 0.25 2.40 -0.60
N ARG A 13 -0.04 1.89 0.59
CA ARG A 13 0.51 2.35 1.87
C ARG A 13 1.93 1.85 2.15
N SER A 14 2.47 0.93 1.35
CA SER A 14 3.81 0.34 1.54
C SER A 14 4.87 0.86 0.57
N ILE A 15 4.48 1.57 -0.49
CA ILE A 15 5.38 2.03 -1.55
C ILE A 15 5.66 3.53 -1.47
N PRO A 16 6.88 4.00 -1.75
CA PRO A 16 7.21 5.43 -1.71
C PRO A 16 6.65 6.19 -2.93
N ASP A 17 6.28 5.47 -3.99
CA ASP A 17 5.90 6.05 -5.27
C ASP A 17 4.65 6.91 -5.19
N THR A 18 4.69 8.06 -5.86
CA THR A 18 3.58 9.02 -6.00
C THR A 18 2.57 8.57 -7.04
N TYR A 19 2.99 7.71 -7.95
CA TYR A 19 2.16 7.15 -9.00
C TYR A 19 2.50 5.68 -9.18
N VAL A 20 1.48 4.83 -9.15
CA VAL A 20 1.60 3.49 -9.71
C VAL A 20 0.58 3.39 -10.82
N ASN A 21 1.05 2.97 -11.98
CA ASN A 21 0.20 2.77 -13.13
C ASN A 21 -0.90 1.76 -12.76
N PRO A 22 -2.19 2.12 -12.89
CA PRO A 22 -3.31 1.22 -12.65
C PRO A 22 -3.16 -0.12 -13.37
N PHE A 23 -2.63 -0.09 -14.60
CA PHE A 23 -2.38 -1.28 -15.40
C PHE A 23 -1.24 -2.14 -14.84
N GLU A 24 -0.18 -1.53 -14.29
CA GLU A 24 0.90 -2.27 -13.63
C GLU A 24 0.44 -2.91 -12.33
N LEU A 25 -0.33 -2.19 -11.51
CA LEU A 25 -0.93 -2.76 -10.29
C LEU A 25 -1.86 -3.92 -10.61
N MET A 26 -2.71 -3.75 -11.62
CA MET A 26 -3.60 -4.80 -12.08
C MET A 26 -2.80 -6.00 -12.61
N ASN A 27 -1.77 -5.79 -13.44
CA ASN A 27 -0.93 -6.88 -13.93
C ASN A 27 -0.20 -7.60 -12.80
N ILE A 28 0.32 -6.90 -11.78
CA ILE A 28 0.93 -7.54 -10.61
C ILE A 28 -0.10 -8.42 -9.87
N LEU A 29 -1.33 -7.96 -9.74
CA LEU A 29 -2.41 -8.72 -9.08
C LEU A 29 -2.93 -9.89 -9.93
N TYR A 30 -2.94 -9.76 -11.27
CA TYR A 30 -3.43 -10.78 -12.19
C TYR A 30 -2.38 -11.83 -12.57
N GLU A 31 -1.14 -11.42 -12.79
CA GLU A 31 -0.04 -12.28 -13.26
C GLU A 31 0.84 -12.77 -12.11
N GLY A 32 0.92 -12.01 -11.01
CA GLY A 32 1.84 -12.26 -9.91
C GLY A 32 1.28 -13.15 -8.81
N ARG A 33 0.95 -14.43 -9.06
CA ARG A 33 0.70 -15.48 -8.02
C ARG A 33 -0.24 -15.15 -6.84
N TYR A 34 -0.96 -14.03 -6.84
CA TYR A 34 -1.95 -13.68 -5.81
C TYR A 34 -3.34 -14.05 -6.32
N PHE A 35 -4.05 -14.84 -5.51
CA PHE A 35 -5.29 -15.57 -5.79
C PHE A 35 -6.49 -14.67 -6.14
N VAL A 36 -6.49 -13.98 -7.28
CA VAL A 36 -7.70 -13.30 -7.75
C VAL A 36 -8.08 -13.81 -9.13
N LYS A 37 -9.12 -14.65 -9.18
CA LYS A 37 -9.68 -15.11 -10.47
C LYS A 37 -10.11 -13.88 -11.27
N LYS A 38 -9.81 -13.87 -12.57
CA LYS A 38 -10.14 -12.80 -13.51
C LYS A 38 -11.61 -12.37 -13.46
N GLU A 39 -12.53 -13.29 -13.11
CA GLU A 39 -13.97 -13.00 -12.95
C GLU A 39 -14.33 -12.24 -11.64
N SER A 40 -13.40 -12.10 -10.70
CA SER A 40 -13.63 -11.53 -9.36
C SER A 40 -13.31 -10.04 -9.26
N VAL A 41 -12.72 -9.49 -10.33
CA VAL A 41 -12.19 -8.13 -10.41
C VAL A 41 -12.81 -7.41 -11.59
N SER A 42 -14.08 -7.07 -11.46
CA SER A 42 -14.61 -5.87 -12.10
C SER A 42 -14.52 -4.76 -11.07
N LEU A 43 -13.35 -4.13 -10.95
CA LEU A 43 -13.35 -2.72 -10.57
C LEU A 43 -13.49 -1.96 -11.88
N THR A 44 -14.60 -1.26 -12.02
CA THR A 44 -14.74 -0.29 -13.10
C THR A 44 -13.63 0.74 -12.96
N GLN A 45 -13.20 1.32 -14.09
CA GLN A 45 -12.21 2.39 -14.11
C GLN A 45 -12.60 3.56 -13.17
N GLU A 46 -13.91 3.78 -12.97
CA GLU A 46 -14.45 4.73 -12.01
C GLU A 46 -14.29 4.32 -10.54
N GLU A 47 -14.56 3.06 -10.16
CA GLU A 47 -14.37 2.59 -8.78
C GLU A 47 -12.89 2.61 -8.40
N TYR A 48 -12.03 2.30 -9.36
CA TYR A 48 -10.59 2.41 -9.21
C TYR A 48 -10.16 3.89 -9.06
N ALA A 49 -10.69 4.80 -9.89
CA ALA A 49 -10.44 6.25 -9.81
C ALA A 49 -10.99 6.94 -8.55
N LYS A 50 -12.09 6.43 -7.99
CA LYS A 50 -12.72 6.95 -6.77
C LYS A 50 -12.07 6.42 -5.50
N SER A 51 -11.37 5.28 -5.57
CA SER A 51 -10.62 4.79 -4.43
C SER A 51 -9.46 5.75 -4.15
N GLU A 52 -9.24 6.13 -2.88
CA GLU A 52 -8.11 6.98 -2.46
C GLU A 52 -6.73 6.43 -2.88
N ILE A 53 -6.70 5.20 -3.41
CA ILE A 53 -5.56 4.53 -4.06
C ILE A 53 -5.15 5.30 -5.32
N LEU A 54 -6.10 5.86 -6.07
CA LEU A 54 -5.81 6.90 -7.04
C LEU A 54 -6.00 8.24 -6.36
N GLY A 55 -4.88 8.79 -5.93
CA GLY A 55 -4.73 10.23 -5.90
C GLY A 55 -4.87 10.81 -7.31
N TYR A 56 -6.00 10.68 -8.00
CA TYR A 56 -6.20 11.23 -9.34
C TYR A 56 -6.06 12.78 -9.31
N ASN A 57 -6.37 13.40 -8.16
CA ASN A 57 -6.05 14.80 -7.84
C ASN A 57 -4.69 15.00 -7.13
N ASN A 58 -4.00 13.90 -6.79
CA ASN A 58 -2.73 13.84 -6.05
C ASN A 58 -1.55 13.40 -6.93
N ILE A 59 -1.76 13.09 -8.23
CA ILE A 59 -0.69 12.89 -9.23
C ILE A 59 0.23 14.13 -9.26
N ALA A 60 -0.31 15.30 -8.93
CA ALA A 60 0.44 16.56 -8.84
C ALA A 60 1.22 16.75 -7.53
N ASN A 61 0.93 15.99 -6.47
CA ASN A 61 1.49 16.25 -5.15
C ASN A 61 2.45 15.15 -4.69
N PRO A 62 3.63 15.51 -4.18
CA PRO A 62 4.53 14.54 -3.57
C PRO A 62 3.86 13.88 -2.37
N ARG A 63 4.26 12.62 -2.07
CA ARG A 63 3.87 11.95 -0.83
C ARG A 63 4.28 12.80 0.36
N SER A 64 3.48 12.78 1.42
CA SER A 64 3.87 13.45 2.67
C SER A 64 5.16 12.85 3.22
N LEU A 65 5.96 13.66 3.91
CA LEU A 65 7.15 13.19 4.61
C LEU A 65 6.82 12.03 5.55
N LYS A 66 5.67 12.09 6.24
CA LYS A 66 5.17 11.02 7.11
C LYS A 66 5.01 9.69 6.37
N HIS A 67 4.52 9.71 5.13
CA HIS A 67 4.40 8.52 4.28
C HIS A 67 5.77 7.99 3.85
N LEU A 68 6.66 8.87 3.40
CA LEU A 68 8.02 8.50 3.00
C LEU A 68 8.81 7.88 4.16
N CYS A 69 8.74 8.48 5.36
CA CYS A 69 9.34 7.92 6.56
C CYS A 69 8.79 6.51 6.88
N ARG A 70 7.49 6.28 6.72
CA ARG A 70 6.91 4.95 6.89
C ARG A 70 7.50 3.94 5.92
N CYS A 71 7.56 4.29 4.63
CA CYS A 71 8.11 3.41 3.60
C CYS A 71 9.58 3.08 3.89
N GLU A 72 10.38 4.08 4.25
CA GLU A 72 11.81 3.89 4.54
C GLU A 72 12.04 3.01 5.78
N ILE A 73 11.34 3.30 6.89
CA ILE A 73 11.46 2.49 8.12
C ILE A 73 11.02 1.04 7.85
N ARG A 74 9.90 0.85 7.14
CA ARG A 74 9.44 -0.48 6.74
C ARG A 74 10.43 -1.17 5.82
N HIS A 75 11.05 -0.45 4.88
CA HIS A 75 12.06 -1.00 3.99
C HIS A 75 13.29 -1.48 4.79
N CYS A 76 13.80 -0.68 5.72
CA CYS A 76 14.90 -1.09 6.60
C CYS A 76 14.55 -2.35 7.41
N LEU A 77 13.38 -2.39 8.04
CA LEU A 77 12.93 -3.56 8.80
C LEU A 77 12.74 -4.79 7.89
N ALA A 78 12.15 -4.62 6.71
CA ALA A 78 11.95 -5.70 5.74
C ALA A 78 13.29 -6.30 5.29
N LYS A 79 14.26 -5.44 4.94
CA LYS A 79 15.61 -5.83 4.53
C LYS A 79 16.36 -6.62 5.60
N ASN A 80 16.01 -6.40 6.87
CA ASN A 80 16.56 -7.13 8.01
C ASN A 80 15.67 -8.29 8.48
N HIS A 81 14.64 -8.67 7.73
CA HIS A 81 13.66 -9.70 8.11
C HIS A 81 12.96 -9.44 9.45
N GLN A 82 12.84 -8.17 9.81
CA GLN A 82 12.26 -7.69 11.07
C GLN A 82 10.82 -7.19 10.89
N LEU A 83 10.21 -7.23 9.72
CA LEU A 83 8.77 -6.98 9.61
C LEU A 83 7.95 -8.27 9.84
N PRO A 84 6.79 -8.20 10.53
CA PRO A 84 6.29 -7.04 11.29
C PRO A 84 6.90 -6.91 12.70
N ASN A 85 7.50 -7.99 13.23
CA ASN A 85 7.79 -8.14 14.66
C ASN A 85 8.74 -7.08 15.25
N GLY A 86 9.73 -6.64 14.48
CA GLY A 86 10.70 -5.61 14.85
C GLY A 86 10.09 -4.23 15.05
N VAL A 87 8.88 -3.95 14.54
CA VAL A 87 8.17 -2.71 14.86
C VAL A 87 7.86 -2.63 16.35
N HIS A 88 7.51 -3.76 16.98
CA HIS A 88 7.20 -3.79 18.41
C HIS A 88 8.42 -3.48 19.29
N ALA A 89 9.62 -3.80 18.81
CA ALA A 89 10.88 -3.53 19.49
C ALA A 89 11.33 -2.06 19.42
N LEU A 90 10.75 -1.24 18.53
CA LEU A 90 11.08 0.18 18.44
C LEU A 90 10.61 0.94 19.69
N ILE A 91 11.45 1.84 20.19
CA ILE A 91 11.11 2.73 21.31
C ILE A 91 10.35 3.93 20.76
N MET A 92 9.04 3.77 20.56
CA MET A 92 8.16 4.82 20.02
C MET A 92 6.70 4.63 20.47
N PRO A 93 5.86 5.68 20.39
CA PRO A 93 4.43 5.62 20.71
C PRO A 93 3.68 4.54 19.93
N SER A 94 2.63 3.98 20.54
CA SER A 94 1.82 2.89 19.98
C SER A 94 1.16 3.26 18.64
N GLU A 95 0.77 4.53 18.50
CA GLU A 95 0.14 5.10 17.33
C GLU A 95 1.08 5.08 16.12
N LEU A 96 2.38 5.31 16.36
CA LEU A 96 3.39 5.20 15.30
C LEU A 96 3.69 3.74 14.94
N LYS A 97 3.61 2.82 15.91
CA LYS A 97 3.75 1.38 15.64
C LYS A 97 2.59 0.88 14.76
N SER A 98 1.35 1.20 15.12
CA SER A 98 0.17 0.88 14.31
C SER A 98 0.25 1.50 12.91
N PHE A 99 0.72 2.74 12.82
CA PHE A 99 0.98 3.39 11.53
C PHE A 99 2.01 2.64 10.67
N LEU A 100 3.13 2.17 11.26
CA LEU A 100 4.14 1.35 10.57
C LEU A 100 3.63 -0.05 10.21
N LEU A 101 2.71 -0.61 11.00
CA LEU A 101 2.06 -1.91 10.77
C LEU A 101 0.93 -1.85 9.75
N LEU A 102 0.59 -0.66 9.26
CA LEU A 102 -0.51 -0.41 8.32
C LEU A 102 -1.89 -0.68 8.93
N GLU A 103 -2.01 -0.63 10.25
CA GLU A 103 -3.27 -0.73 10.97
C GLU A 103 -4.12 0.53 10.74
N ARG A 104 -5.42 0.44 11.04
CA ARG A 104 -6.37 1.56 10.97
C ARG A 104 -6.70 2.06 12.36
#